data_AF-A0AAE9Z944-F1
#
_entry.id   AF-A0AAE9Z944-F1
#
_cell.length_a   1.000
_cell.length_b   1.000
_cell.length_c   1.000
_cell.angle_alpha   90.00
_cell.angle_beta   90.00
_cell.angle_gamma   90.00
#
_symmetry.space_group_name_H-M   'P 1'
#
loop_
_entity.id
_entity.type
_entity.pdbx_description
1 polymer ?
#
loop_
_entity_poly.entity_id
_entity_poly.type
_entity_poly.pdbx_seq_one_letter_code
_entity_poly.pdbx_strand_id
1 'polypeptide(L)'
;MKTNLKNSLLLKLPAITFFLLLTISSLIWFSYNIFHLLISVINHSDIIVFEKGATYMLGCGLGLGLLSFFMIYEMILKKKVTTALNKLATRLAIAFLAIMVILPQVTSFLVHRYVDNLGYIYCPEQSYHWLHNQSFIFAADINTCASFER
;
A
#
# COMPACT_ATOMS: atom_id res chain seq x y z
N MET A 1 -13.48 33.33 26.54
CA MET A 1 -13.44 32.70 25.19
C MET A 1 -12.00 32.29 24.82
N LYS A 2 -11.36 31.38 25.56
CA LYS A 2 -9.99 30.86 25.28
C LYS A 2 -9.86 29.34 25.44
N THR A 3 -10.88 28.70 26.05
CA THR A 3 -10.93 27.27 26.37
C THR A 3 -11.26 26.39 25.17
N ASN A 4 -12.07 26.85 24.20
CA ASN A 4 -12.44 26.05 23.02
C ASN A 4 -11.30 25.85 22.01
N LEU A 5 -10.40 26.84 21.85
CA LEU A 5 -9.32 26.78 20.86
C LEU A 5 -8.23 25.77 21.27
N LYS A 6 -7.88 25.74 22.56
CA LYS A 6 -6.86 24.83 23.11
C LYS A 6 -7.31 23.37 23.03
N ASN A 7 -8.58 23.09 23.32
CA ASN A 7 -9.17 21.75 23.20
C ASN A 7 -9.24 21.26 21.74
N SER A 8 -9.58 22.16 20.79
CA SER A 8 -9.55 21.84 19.36
C SER A 8 -8.13 21.52 18.86
N LEU A 9 -7.11 22.19 19.37
CA LEU A 9 -5.73 21.98 18.92
C LEU A 9 -5.14 20.68 19.50
N LEU A 10 -5.45 20.40 20.77
CA LEU A 10 -4.97 19.22 21.50
C LEU A 10 -5.57 17.91 20.97
N LEU A 11 -6.78 17.95 20.39
CA LEU A 11 -7.43 16.78 19.79
C LEU A 11 -7.01 16.52 18.34
N LYS A 12 -6.65 17.57 17.59
CA LYS A 12 -6.34 17.47 16.16
C LYS A 12 -4.87 17.12 15.87
N LEU A 13 -3.94 17.54 16.72
CA LEU A 13 -2.53 17.18 16.61
C LEU A 13 -2.29 15.65 16.64
N PRO A 14 -2.84 14.87 17.60
CA PRO A 14 -2.68 13.42 17.59
C PRO A 14 -3.32 12.76 16.36
N ALA A 15 -4.43 13.30 15.84
CA ALA A 15 -5.03 12.80 14.60
C ALA A 15 -4.08 12.97 13.41
N ILE A 16 -3.48 14.16 13.23
CA ILE A 16 -2.50 14.40 12.17
C ILE A 16 -1.32 13.43 12.28
N THR A 17 -0.75 13.29 13.48
CA THR A 17 0.37 12.37 13.71
C THR A 17 -0.02 10.92 13.40
N PHE A 18 -1.21 10.49 13.82
CA PHE A 18 -1.72 9.15 13.54
C PHE A 18 -1.85 8.88 12.04
N PHE A 19 -2.48 9.80 11.29
CA PHE A 19 -2.64 9.64 9.84
C PHE A 19 -1.31 9.70 9.09
N LEU A 20 -0.35 10.54 9.53
CA LEU A 20 1.01 10.55 8.98
C LEU A 20 1.73 9.23 9.22
N LEU A 21 1.66 8.69 10.44
CA LEU A 21 2.28 7.40 10.76
C LEU A 21 1.70 6.28 9.90
N LEU A 22 0.37 6.23 9.74
CA LEU A 22 -0.27 5.27 8.85
C LEU A 22 0.15 5.44 7.38
N THR A 23 0.29 6.69 6.93
CA THR A 23 0.79 7.01 5.58
C THR A 23 2.20 6.46 5.38
N ILE A 24 3.10 6.72 6.33
CA ILE A 24 4.49 6.27 6.24
C ILE A 24 4.56 4.75 6.30
N SER A 25 3.88 4.11 7.25
CA SER A 25 3.88 2.66 7.40
C SER A 25 3.33 1.95 6.16
N SER A 26 2.25 2.44 5.57
CA SER A 26 1.67 1.86 4.35
C SER A 26 2.59 1.99 3.15
N LEU A 27 3.24 3.15 2.96
CA LEU A 27 4.19 3.36 1.87
C LEU A 27 5.48 2.53 2.05
N ILE A 28 5.97 2.39 3.28
CA ILE A 28 7.12 1.52 3.60
C ILE A 28 6.76 0.07 3.28
N TRP A 29 5.60 -0.41 3.75
CA TRP A 29 5.16 -1.79 3.52
C TRP A 29 5.02 -2.12 2.03
N PHE A 30 4.42 -1.22 1.26
CA PHE A 30 4.31 -1.34 -0.19
C PHE A 30 5.70 -1.37 -0.85
N SER A 31 6.56 -0.42 -0.51
CA SER A 31 7.88 -0.26 -1.14
C SER A 31 8.78 -1.46 -0.87
N TYR A 32 8.80 -1.94 0.38
CA TYR A 32 9.56 -3.12 0.78
C TYR A 32 9.15 -4.36 -0.03
N ASN A 33 7.85 -4.64 -0.12
CA ASN A 33 7.34 -5.82 -0.80
C ASN A 33 7.55 -5.79 -2.32
N ILE A 34 7.34 -4.63 -2.96
CA ILE A 34 7.62 -4.49 -4.40
C ILE A 34 9.12 -4.62 -4.67
N PHE A 35 9.96 -4.01 -3.84
CA PHE A 35 11.41 -4.11 -4.00
C PHE A 35 11.91 -5.54 -3.82
N HIS A 36 11.41 -6.24 -2.79
CA HIS A 36 11.73 -7.65 -2.57
C HIS A 36 11.31 -8.52 -3.76
N LEU A 37 10.08 -8.35 -4.26
CA LEU A 37 9.58 -9.04 -5.44
C LEU A 37 10.49 -8.79 -6.67
N LEU A 38 10.83 -7.53 -6.94
CA LEU A 38 11.66 -7.18 -8.09
C LEU A 38 13.05 -7.81 -7.99
N ILE A 39 13.68 -7.79 -6.81
CA ILE A 39 14.97 -8.42 -6.59
C ILE A 39 14.87 -9.94 -6.77
N SER A 40 13.87 -10.60 -6.17
CA SER A 40 13.69 -12.05 -6.31
C SER A 40 13.51 -12.46 -7.77
N VAL A 41 12.76 -11.67 -8.54
CA VAL A 41 12.52 -11.91 -9.97
C VAL A 41 13.78 -11.67 -10.80
N ILE A 42 14.49 -10.56 -10.58
CA ILE A 42 15.71 -10.20 -11.34
C ILE A 42 16.85 -11.19 -11.06
N ASN A 43 16.98 -11.64 -9.81
CA ASN A 43 18.04 -12.56 -9.41
C ASN A 43 17.69 -14.03 -9.68
N HIS A 44 16.54 -14.32 -10.29
CA HIS A 44 16.06 -15.70 -10.49
C HIS A 44 16.10 -16.53 -9.19
N SER A 45 15.66 -15.93 -8.08
CA SER A 45 15.65 -16.62 -6.79
C SER A 45 14.77 -17.87 -6.86
N ASP A 46 15.15 -18.93 -6.15
CA ASP A 46 14.40 -20.20 -6.14
C ASP A 46 12.96 -20.03 -5.64
N ILE A 47 12.71 -18.95 -4.88
CA ILE A 47 11.40 -18.60 -4.34
C ILE A 47 11.09 -17.14 -4.65
N ILE A 48 9.91 -16.92 -5.21
CA ILE A 48 9.34 -15.61 -5.49
C ILE A 48 8.08 -15.46 -4.64
N VAL A 49 8.10 -14.48 -3.74
CA VAL A 49 6.96 -14.15 -2.88
C VAL A 49 6.29 -12.88 -3.40
N PHE A 50 5.00 -12.98 -3.68
CA PHE A 50 4.17 -11.85 -4.10
C PHE A 50 3.08 -11.56 -3.06
N GLU A 51 3.27 -10.49 -2.29
CA GLU A 51 2.24 -9.98 -1.38
C GLU A 51 1.27 -9.03 -2.11
N LYS A 52 0.14 -9.58 -2.59
CA LYS A 52 -0.92 -8.77 -3.20
C LYS A 52 -1.49 -7.77 -2.19
N GLY A 53 -1.62 -8.15 -0.92
CA GLY A 53 -2.06 -7.27 0.16
C GLY A 53 -1.25 -5.97 0.25
N ALA A 54 0.08 -6.07 0.11
CA ALA A 54 0.97 -4.91 0.14
C ALA A 54 0.69 -3.91 -1.00
N THR A 55 0.20 -4.37 -2.15
CA THR A 55 -0.10 -3.49 -3.29
C THR A 55 -1.33 -2.60 -3.08
N TYR A 56 -2.26 -3.01 -2.21
CA TYR A 56 -3.38 -2.14 -1.77
C TYR A 56 -2.88 -0.97 -0.92
N MET A 57 -1.75 -1.13 -0.23
CA MET A 57 -1.22 -0.13 0.69
C MET A 57 -0.73 1.13 -0.03
N LEU A 58 -0.42 1.09 -1.33
CA LEU A 58 -0.07 2.30 -2.08
C LEU A 58 -1.25 3.27 -2.15
N GLY A 59 -2.42 2.80 -2.60
CA GLY A 59 -3.61 3.63 -2.69
C GLY A 59 -4.07 4.15 -1.32
N CYS A 60 -3.96 3.29 -0.29
CA CYS A 60 -4.21 3.65 1.10
C CYS A 60 -3.27 4.77 1.57
N GLY A 61 -1.96 4.60 1.40
CA GLY A 61 -0.95 5.58 1.81
C GLY A 61 -1.11 6.92 1.09
N LEU A 62 -1.36 6.91 -0.22
CA LEU A 62 -1.60 8.14 -0.97
C LEU A 62 -2.87 8.86 -0.50
N GLY A 63 -3.96 8.12 -0.23
CA GLY A 63 -5.21 8.67 0.31
C GLY A 63 -5.05 9.28 1.70
N LEU A 64 -4.41 8.56 2.63
CA LEU A 64 -4.14 9.03 3.99
C LEU A 64 -3.14 10.20 3.99
N GLY A 65 -2.17 10.19 3.08
CA GLY A 65 -1.22 11.26 2.89
C GLY A 65 -1.88 12.55 2.40
N LEU A 66 -2.82 12.44 1.45
CA LEU A 66 -3.64 13.56 1.00
C LEU A 66 -4.46 14.15 2.14
N LEU A 67 -5.10 13.30 2.94
CA LEU A 67 -5.88 13.74 4.11
C LEU A 67 -4.97 14.46 5.13
N SER A 68 -3.81 13.88 5.44
CA SER A 68 -2.80 14.46 6.34
C SER A 68 -2.33 15.82 5.85
N PHE A 69 -2.06 15.97 4.54
CA PHE A 69 -1.69 17.23 3.93
C PHE A 69 -2.76 18.31 4.14
N PHE A 70 -4.04 17.99 3.93
CA PHE A 70 -5.12 18.96 4.13
C PHE A 70 -5.28 19.37 5.59
N MET A 71 -5.19 18.43 6.53
CA MET A 71 -5.22 18.75 7.95
C MET A 71 -4.08 19.68 8.34
N ILE A 72 -2.86 19.46 7.84
CA ILE A 72 -1.71 20.33 8.06
C ILE A 72 -1.93 21.71 7.42
N TYR A 73 -2.42 21.74 6.18
CA TYR A 73 -2.65 22.96 5.42
C TYR A 73 -3.66 23.90 6.09
N GLU A 74 -4.79 23.36 6.57
CA GLU A 74 -5.81 24.15 7.25
C GLU A 74 -5.40 24.55 8.67
N MET A 75 -4.75 23.63 9.41
CA MET A 75 -4.55 23.81 10.84
C MET A 75 -3.24 24.50 11.19
N ILE A 76 -2.14 24.08 10.55
CA ILE A 76 -0.80 24.61 10.84
C ILE A 76 -0.57 25.88 10.04
N LEU A 77 -0.84 25.85 8.74
CA LEU A 77 -0.64 27.01 7.87
C LEU A 77 -1.80 28.03 7.97
N LYS A 78 -2.90 27.69 8.65
CA LYS A 78 -4.10 28.53 8.82
C LYS A 78 -4.66 29.05 7.49
N LYS A 79 -4.41 28.32 6.40
CA LYS A 79 -4.88 28.67 5.05
C LYS A 79 -6.26 28.07 4.84
N LYS A 80 -7.18 28.86 4.29
CA LYS A 80 -8.49 28.35 3.88
C LYS A 80 -8.31 27.52 2.62
N VAL A 81 -8.91 26.33 2.58
CA VAL A 81 -8.98 25.53 1.36
C VAL A 81 -9.84 26.27 0.35
N THR A 82 -9.24 26.59 -0.80
CA THR A 82 -9.96 27.22 -1.91
C THR A 82 -10.81 26.16 -2.62
N THR A 83 -11.85 26.60 -3.33
CA THR A 83 -12.69 25.72 -4.16
C THR A 83 -11.88 24.97 -5.22
N ALA A 84 -10.85 25.60 -5.79
CA ALA A 84 -9.94 24.98 -6.73
C ALA A 84 -9.14 23.83 -6.08
N LEU A 85 -8.59 24.06 -4.89
CA LEU A 85 -7.83 23.05 -4.16
C LEU A 85 -8.72 21.89 -3.72
N ASN A 86 -9.94 22.16 -3.26
CA ASN A 86 -10.90 21.11 -2.94
C ASN A 86 -11.26 20.25 -4.16
N LYS A 87 -11.49 20.88 -5.33
CA LYS A 87 -11.77 20.15 -6.58
C LYS A 87 -10.59 19.26 -7.00
N LEU A 88 -9.36 19.74 -6.83
CA LEU A 88 -8.17 18.93 -7.06
C LEU A 88 -8.07 17.78 -6.05
N ALA A 89 -8.33 18.03 -4.77
CA ALA A 89 -8.35 17.02 -3.71
C ALA A 89 -9.34 15.90 -4.02
N THR A 90 -10.56 16.23 -4.42
CA THR A 90 -11.58 15.24 -4.78
C THR A 90 -11.12 14.38 -5.96
N ARG A 91 -10.50 14.99 -6.98
CA ARG A 91 -9.97 14.24 -8.12
C ARG A 91 -8.85 13.29 -7.72
N LEU A 92 -7.91 13.75 -6.88
CA LEU A 92 -6.83 12.92 -6.35
C LEU A 92 -7.36 11.80 -5.46
N ALA A 93 -8.33 12.07 -4.59
CA ALA A 93 -8.95 11.05 -3.75
C ALA A 93 -9.61 9.94 -4.60
N ILE A 94 -10.34 10.32 -5.65
CA ILE A 94 -10.92 9.36 -6.61
C ILE A 94 -9.81 8.56 -7.30
N ALA A 95 -8.73 9.21 -7.73
CA ALA A 95 -7.60 8.54 -8.37
C ALA A 95 -6.91 7.55 -7.41
N PHE A 96 -6.68 7.92 -6.15
CA PHE A 96 -6.06 7.03 -5.16
C PHE A 96 -6.95 5.85 -4.78
N LEU A 97 -8.27 6.06 -4.71
CA LEU A 97 -9.23 4.97 -4.55
C LEU A 97 -9.23 4.03 -5.78
N ALA A 98 -9.19 4.60 -6.99
CA ALA A 98 -9.08 3.80 -8.20
C ALA A 98 -7.77 2.98 -8.21
N ILE A 99 -6.63 3.59 -7.83
CA ILE A 99 -5.34 2.90 -7.69
C ILE A 99 -5.43 1.77 -6.67
N MET A 100 -6.07 2.00 -5.52
CA MET A 100 -6.24 0.98 -4.48
C MET A 100 -6.96 -0.28 -4.99
N VAL A 101 -7.89 -0.13 -5.93
CA VAL A 101 -8.67 -1.26 -6.49
C VAL A 101 -8.00 -1.86 -7.71
N ILE A 102 -7.51 -1.03 -8.63
CA ILE A 102 -7.00 -1.47 -9.94
C ILE A 102 -5.60 -2.07 -9.80
N LEU A 103 -4.70 -1.40 -9.06
CA LEU A 103 -3.29 -1.78 -9.00
C LEU A 103 -3.09 -3.22 -8.52
N PRO A 104 -3.74 -3.70 -7.44
CA PRO A 104 -3.55 -5.07 -6.96
C PRO A 104 -3.98 -6.15 -7.93
N GLN A 105 -4.99 -5.88 -8.76
CA GLN A 105 -5.44 -6.84 -9.77
C GLN A 105 -4.47 -6.88 -10.95
N VAL A 106 -4.02 -5.70 -11.40
CA VAL A 106 -3.05 -5.57 -12.49
C VAL A 106 -1.72 -6.21 -12.11
N THR A 107 -1.17 -5.88 -10.94
CA THR A 107 0.10 -6.46 -10.46
C THR A 107 -0.02 -7.96 -10.29
N SER A 108 -1.11 -8.45 -9.71
CA SER A 108 -1.35 -9.89 -9.56
C SER A 108 -1.35 -10.59 -10.92
N PHE A 109 -2.06 -10.07 -11.91
CA PHE A 109 -2.08 -10.64 -13.25
C PHE A 109 -0.70 -10.63 -13.92
N LEU A 110 0.03 -9.51 -13.82
CA LEU A 110 1.36 -9.36 -14.40
C LEU A 110 2.37 -10.32 -13.77
N VAL A 111 2.36 -10.45 -12.44
CA VAL A 111 3.28 -11.33 -11.72
C VAL A 111 3.06 -12.78 -12.09
N HIS A 112 1.81 -13.26 -12.08
CA HIS A 112 1.51 -14.65 -12.47
C HIS A 112 1.98 -14.92 -13.90
N ARG A 113 1.62 -14.05 -14.86
CA ARG A 113 2.08 -14.16 -16.26
C ARG A 113 3.60 -14.19 -16.39
N TYR A 114 4.29 -13.33 -15.66
CA TYR A 114 5.75 -13.21 -15.78
C TYR A 114 6.47 -14.41 -15.18
N VAL A 115 6.04 -14.85 -14.01
CA VAL A 115 6.63 -15.97 -13.26
C VAL A 115 6.31 -17.32 -13.94
N ASP A 116 5.11 -17.47 -14.50
CA ASP A 116 4.73 -18.63 -15.32
C ASP A 116 5.62 -18.72 -16.58
N ASN A 117 5.89 -17.59 -17.24
CA ASN A 117 6.79 -17.55 -18.41
C ASN A 117 8.24 -17.91 -18.05
N LEU A 118 8.64 -17.71 -16.79
CA LEU A 118 9.95 -18.13 -16.28
C LEU A 118 10.00 -19.61 -15.88
N GLY A 119 8.87 -20.33 -15.93
CA GLY A 119 8.78 -21.75 -15.62
C GLY A 119 8.65 -22.09 -14.13
N TYR A 120 8.34 -21.11 -13.29
CA TYR A 120 8.08 -21.34 -11.86
C TYR A 120 6.74 -22.04 -11.66
N ILE A 121 6.65 -22.82 -10.59
CA ILE A 121 5.42 -23.48 -10.16
C ILE A 121 4.74 -22.71 -9.02
N TYR A 122 3.41 -22.69 -9.04
CA TYR A 122 2.62 -22.09 -7.98
C TYR A 122 2.50 -23.04 -6.77
N CYS A 123 2.75 -22.52 -5.57
CA CYS A 123 2.70 -23.26 -4.31
C CYS A 123 1.42 -22.93 -3.52
N PRO A 124 0.33 -23.71 -3.67
CA PRO A 124 -0.95 -23.40 -3.04
C PRO A 124 -0.92 -23.57 -1.51
N GLU A 125 -0.28 -24.63 -1.01
CA GLU A 125 -0.23 -24.97 0.42
C GLU A 125 0.52 -23.90 1.25
N GLN A 126 1.53 -23.28 0.65
CA GLN A 126 2.33 -22.22 1.30
C GLN A 126 1.78 -20.81 1.02
N SER A 127 0.88 -20.67 0.06
CA SER A 127 0.20 -19.41 -0.24
C SER A 127 -0.86 -19.12 0.80
N TYR A 128 -0.98 -17.85 1.22
CA TYR A 128 -1.99 -17.44 2.20
C TYR A 128 -3.06 -16.60 1.53
N HIS A 129 -4.31 -16.96 1.76
CA HIS A 129 -5.46 -16.27 1.20
C HIS A 129 -6.42 -15.88 2.32
N TRP A 130 -6.32 -14.66 2.84
CA TRP A 130 -7.33 -14.15 3.76
C TRP A 130 -7.90 -12.81 3.30
N LEU A 131 -9.13 -12.85 2.81
CA LEU A 131 -9.96 -11.74 2.31
C LEU A 131 -9.26 -10.85 1.25
N HIS A 132 -8.39 -9.95 1.68
CA HIS A 132 -7.60 -9.05 0.83
C HIS A 132 -6.09 -9.15 1.07
N ASN A 133 -5.69 -9.77 2.18
CA ASN A 133 -4.29 -10.11 2.45
C ASN A 133 -3.99 -11.47 1.81
N GLN A 134 -3.68 -11.42 0.52
CA GLN A 134 -3.27 -12.59 -0.26
C GLN A 134 -1.76 -12.50 -0.49
N SER A 135 -1.05 -13.58 -0.16
CA SER A 135 0.34 -13.78 -0.53
C SER A 135 0.47 -15.04 -1.38
N PHE A 136 1.08 -14.87 -2.56
CA PHE A 136 1.28 -15.91 -3.54
C PHE A 136 2.75 -16.31 -3.53
N ILE A 137 3.01 -17.62 -3.46
CA ILE A 137 4.36 -18.16 -3.43
C ILE A 137 4.58 -18.96 -4.69
N PHE A 138 5.68 -18.67 -5.36
CA PHE A 138 6.13 -19.36 -6.56
C PHE A 138 7.53 -19.93 -6.32
N ALA A 139 7.76 -21.18 -6.71
CA ALA A 139 9.04 -21.85 -6.54
C ALA A 139 9.59 -22.33 -7.89
N ALA A 140 10.91 -22.45 -8.02
CA ALA A 140 11.54 -22.97 -9.23
C ALA A 140 11.24 -24.46 -9.46
N ASP A 141 11.04 -25.23 -8.38
CA ASP A 141 10.74 -26.66 -8.43
C ASP A 141 9.89 -27.12 -7.23
N ILE A 142 9.38 -28.36 -7.32
CA ILE A 142 8.44 -28.92 -6.34
C ILE A 142 9.08 -29.23 -4.98
N ASN A 143 10.39 -29.50 -4.94
CA ASN A 143 11.08 -29.75 -3.68
C ASN A 143 11.27 -28.44 -2.92
N THR A 144 11.70 -27.39 -3.61
CA THR A 144 11.80 -26.03 -3.03
C THR A 144 10.45 -25.57 -2.48
N CYS A 145 9.36 -25.82 -3.24
CA CYS A 145 7.98 -25.53 -2.82
C CYS A 145 7.57 -26.26 -1.53
N ALA A 146 7.94 -27.55 -1.42
CA ALA A 146 7.60 -28.38 -0.26
C ALA A 146 8.44 -28.06 0.99
N SER A 147 9.68 -27.60 0.80
CA SER A 147 10.59 -27.25 1.91
C SER A 147 10.42 -25.83 2.45
N PHE A 148 9.66 -24.97 1.76
CA PHE A 148 9.48 -23.59 2.18
C PHE A 148 8.47 -23.49 3.32
N GLU A 149 8.94 -23.16 4.52
CA GLU A 149 8.11 -22.71 5.64
C GLU A 149 8.26 -21.20 5.79
N ARG A 150 7.13 -20.49 5.91
CA ARG A 150 7.07 -19.04 5.96
C ARG A 150 7.57 -18.46 7.28
#